data_AF-A0A960R3M8-F1
#
_entry.id   AF-A0A960R3M8-F1
#
_cell.length_a   1.000
_cell.length_b   1.000
_cell.length_c   1.000
_cell.angle_alpha   90.00
_cell.angle_beta   90.00
_cell.angle_gamma   90.00
#
_symmetry.space_group_name_H-M   'P 1'
#
loop_
_entity.id
_entity.type
_entity.pdbx_description
1 polymer ?
#
loop_
_entity_poly.entity_id
_entity_poly.type
_entity_poly.pdbx_seq_one_letter_code
_entity_poly.pdbx_strand_id
1 'polypeptide(L)'
;FAVGWLILALVVVGCYFLIDYKVATAYSYGRKTGEATPLADSWRHALSHFGDLCQFFLTILGGPMVRQFAIDPIPTADLKGWICLFGYVAAGIWALLQLKRGNSDTWAKALPWLALGGAVIAIAFGASIGRSTILAPARASVPRFISVSLHLQLAFLALVLLIWRQRRIKVAADWRLPWGHAVLGGLIALQIQPWLYGARLMEIWRASRLQAQAHVQFIEHFDPQPSDMLAYQTADVRRFAPLLDQLGYLDPPLVGTLRLDQFSLSDKPLTDSKGGIETAIQDDSSNEWNLAGYAILRDPSRPADALLVTAESPETPDPTIVGLGSFAGSQLPTRYRIDLQFSALDELNERDPGSWMRWTADLAPDTLPTERPLIIRTWAFDMTRRKAYELPQHFVLSADGTGQLLDSL
;
A
#
# COMPACT_ATOMS: atom_id res chain seq x y z
N PHE A 1 16.66 29.34 27.09
CA PHE A 1 15.98 28.85 25.87
C PHE A 1 16.74 27.69 25.20
N ALA A 2 18.01 27.85 24.81
CA ALA A 2 18.75 26.82 24.09
C ALA A 2 18.92 25.48 24.85
N VAL A 3 19.24 25.56 26.13
CA VAL A 3 19.34 24.41 27.03
C VAL A 3 18.02 23.62 27.11
N GLY A 4 16.87 24.30 27.01
CA GLY A 4 15.55 23.67 27.06
C GLY A 4 15.30 22.72 25.88
N TRP A 5 15.69 23.10 24.66
CA TRP A 5 15.56 22.22 23.48
C TRP A 5 16.46 20.99 23.56
N LEU A 6 17.67 21.15 24.10
CA LEU A 6 18.59 20.03 24.28
C LEU A 6 18.09 19.06 25.36
N ILE A 7 17.58 19.58 26.48
CA ILE A 7 16.93 18.77 27.51
C ILE A 7 15.73 18.03 26.92
N LEU A 8 14.85 18.72 26.17
CA LEU A 8 13.69 18.09 25.55
C LEU A 8 14.10 16.97 24.58
N ALA A 9 15.10 17.19 23.72
CA ALA A 9 15.62 16.17 22.83
C ALA A 9 16.18 14.96 23.59
N LEU A 10 16.97 15.19 24.65
CA LEU A 10 17.48 14.12 25.51
C LEU A 10 16.36 13.35 26.21
N VAL A 11 15.31 14.03 26.69
CA VAL A 11 14.13 13.41 27.30
C VAL A 11 13.38 12.57 26.26
N VAL A 12 13.15 13.08 25.06
CA VAL A 12 12.46 12.34 23.98
C VAL A 12 13.25 11.08 23.60
N VAL A 13 14.56 11.20 23.39
CA VAL A 13 15.44 10.07 23.10
C VAL A 13 15.43 9.07 24.27
N GLY A 14 15.56 9.56 25.51
CA GLY A 14 15.51 8.76 26.71
C GLY A 14 14.19 8.00 26.86
N CYS A 15 13.05 8.67 26.68
CA CYS A 15 11.72 8.06 26.72
C CYS A 15 11.53 7.02 25.61
N TYR A 16 11.97 7.31 24.38
CA TYR A 16 11.93 6.35 23.28
C TYR A 16 12.67 5.07 23.64
N PHE A 17 13.91 5.17 24.12
CA PHE A 17 14.67 3.99 24.53
C PHE A 17 14.22 3.38 25.87
N LEU A 18 13.60 4.10 26.79
CA LEU A 18 13.12 3.50 28.05
C LEU A 18 11.80 2.74 27.88
N ILE A 19 10.90 3.24 27.02
CA ILE A 19 9.59 2.67 26.76
C ILE A 19 9.71 1.58 25.68
N ASP A 20 10.28 1.92 24.53
CA ASP A 20 10.27 1.06 23.36
C ASP A 20 11.29 -0.08 23.47
N TYR A 21 12.38 0.09 24.25
CA TYR A 21 13.36 -0.98 24.46
C TYR A 21 12.84 -2.09 25.40
N LYS A 22 12.04 -1.72 26.41
CA LYS A 22 11.36 -2.71 27.27
C LYS A 22 10.29 -3.49 26.50
N VAL A 23 9.68 -2.88 25.50
CA VAL A 23 8.70 -3.52 24.61
C VAL A 23 9.40 -4.34 23.50
N ALA A 24 10.53 -3.86 22.97
CA ALA A 24 11.27 -4.51 21.90
C ALA A 24 11.99 -5.80 22.34
N THR A 25 12.38 -5.94 23.60
CA THR A 25 12.87 -7.23 24.13
C THR A 25 11.76 -8.25 24.34
N ALA A 26 10.52 -7.81 24.55
CA ALA A 26 9.34 -8.68 24.67
C ALA A 26 8.73 -9.08 23.31
N TYR A 27 8.88 -8.25 22.27
CA TYR A 27 8.27 -8.43 20.94
C TYR A 27 9.26 -8.15 19.79
N SER A 28 10.44 -8.77 19.83
CA SER A 28 11.34 -8.72 18.67
C SER A 28 10.78 -9.60 17.55
N TYR A 29 10.44 -8.98 16.41
CA TYR A 29 9.95 -9.69 15.22
C TYR A 29 10.89 -10.84 14.85
N GLY A 30 10.35 -12.05 14.76
CA GLY A 30 11.10 -13.26 14.38
C GLY A 30 11.85 -13.94 15.51
N ARG A 31 11.75 -13.45 16.75
CA ARG A 31 12.29 -14.13 17.94
C ARG A 31 11.19 -14.48 18.92
N LYS A 32 11.30 -15.66 19.52
CA LYS A 32 10.40 -16.06 20.62
C LYS A 32 10.78 -15.29 21.88
N THR A 33 9.80 -15.02 22.73
CA THR A 33 10.01 -14.40 24.05
C THR A 33 11.08 -15.20 24.80
N GLY A 34 12.22 -14.57 25.13
CA GLY A 34 13.38 -15.21 25.78
C GLY A 34 14.64 -15.36 24.90
N GLU A 35 14.54 -15.17 23.58
CA GLU A 35 15.70 -15.19 22.66
C GLU A 35 16.37 -13.81 22.48
N ALA A 36 15.94 -12.79 23.23
CA ALA A 36 16.52 -11.46 23.13
C ALA A 36 17.97 -11.46 23.63
N THR A 37 18.92 -11.13 22.75
CA THR A 37 20.34 -11.01 23.11
C THR A 37 20.54 -9.80 24.03
N PRO A 38 21.38 -9.89 25.07
CA PRO A 38 21.70 -8.76 25.94
C PRO A 38 22.22 -7.54 25.16
N LEU A 39 21.90 -6.33 25.62
CA LEU A 39 22.31 -5.06 24.98
C LEU A 39 23.82 -5.00 24.69
N ALA A 40 24.65 -5.48 25.62
CA ALA A 40 26.10 -5.48 25.48
C ALA A 40 26.58 -6.37 24.31
N ASP A 41 25.89 -7.48 24.07
CA ASP A 41 26.18 -8.39 22.97
C ASP A 41 25.68 -7.81 21.64
N SER A 42 24.55 -7.10 21.63
CA SER A 42 24.08 -6.35 20.46
C SER A 42 25.09 -5.30 19.99
N TRP A 43 25.73 -4.56 20.89
CA TRP A 43 26.75 -3.56 20.52
C TRP A 43 27.99 -4.19 19.90
N ARG A 44 28.56 -5.23 20.55
CA ARG A 44 29.74 -5.93 20.00
C ARG A 44 29.43 -6.55 18.65
N HIS A 45 28.25 -7.15 18.51
CA HIS A 45 27.81 -7.81 17.29
C HIS A 45 27.49 -6.81 16.16
N ALA A 46 26.92 -5.64 16.48
CA ALA A 46 26.66 -4.61 15.49
C ALA A 46 27.96 -3.94 15.00
N LEU A 47 28.95 -3.78 15.88
CA LEU A 47 30.27 -3.27 15.52
C LEU A 47 31.08 -4.27 14.68
N SER A 48 30.92 -5.58 14.89
CA SER A 48 31.53 -6.59 14.02
C SER A 48 30.90 -6.64 12.61
N HIS A 49 29.68 -6.14 12.47
CA HIS A 49 28.93 -6.01 11.20
C HIS A 49 28.68 -4.54 10.86
N PHE A 50 29.74 -3.71 10.93
CA PHE A 50 29.63 -2.26 10.79
C PHE A 50 29.01 -1.81 9.46
N GLY A 51 29.22 -2.58 8.38
CA GLY A 51 28.59 -2.34 7.08
C GLY A 51 27.06 -2.41 7.16
N ASP A 52 26.53 -3.49 7.74
CA ASP A 52 25.09 -3.71 7.90
C ASP A 52 24.47 -2.66 8.83
N LEU A 53 25.19 -2.28 9.90
CA LEU A 53 24.77 -1.19 10.79
C LEU A 53 24.64 0.13 10.00
N CYS A 54 25.65 0.48 9.21
CA CYS A 54 25.65 1.70 8.41
C CYS A 54 24.52 1.67 7.38
N GLN A 55 24.36 0.55 6.67
CA GLN A 55 23.30 0.38 5.67
C GLN A 55 21.93 0.53 6.32
N PHE A 56 21.65 -0.21 7.39
CA PHE A 56 20.37 -0.14 8.10
C PHE A 56 20.07 1.27 8.61
N PHE A 57 21.08 1.95 9.16
CA PHE A 57 20.98 3.34 9.61
C PHE A 57 20.63 4.31 8.47
N LEU A 58 21.32 4.21 7.34
CA LEU A 58 21.08 5.08 6.18
C LEU A 58 19.74 4.78 5.53
N THR A 59 19.36 3.51 5.40
CA THR A 59 18.05 3.08 4.93
C THR A 59 16.94 3.66 5.83
N ILE A 60 17.10 3.67 7.17
CA ILE A 60 16.14 4.35 8.07
C ILE A 60 16.02 5.83 7.70
N LEU A 61 17.14 6.55 7.59
CA LEU A 61 17.13 8.00 7.35
C LEU A 61 16.53 8.38 5.99
N GLY A 62 16.83 7.61 4.94
CA GLY A 62 16.32 7.84 3.59
C GLY A 62 14.97 7.20 3.30
N GLY A 63 14.51 6.29 4.17
CA GLY A 63 13.28 5.50 4.01
C GLY A 63 12.03 6.30 3.62
N PRO A 64 11.76 7.50 4.18
CA PRO A 64 10.57 8.26 3.76
C PRO A 64 10.57 8.67 2.29
N MET A 65 11.76 8.84 1.67
CA MET A 65 11.88 9.27 0.28
C MET A 65 12.03 8.12 -0.71
N VAL A 66 12.11 6.86 -0.24
CA VAL A 66 12.45 5.73 -1.10
C VAL A 66 11.29 5.24 -1.97
N ARG A 67 10.06 5.57 -1.58
CA ARG A 67 8.83 5.04 -2.18
C ARG A 67 8.65 5.57 -3.60
N GLN A 68 9.13 4.83 -4.59
CA GLN A 68 9.06 5.21 -6.00
C GLN A 68 8.91 3.96 -6.86
N PHE A 69 8.34 4.12 -8.06
CA PHE A 69 8.18 3.01 -9.01
C PHE A 69 9.52 2.65 -9.67
N ALA A 70 9.70 1.36 -9.99
CA ALA A 70 10.76 0.84 -10.86
C ALA A 70 12.22 1.07 -10.43
N ILE A 71 12.48 1.38 -9.15
CA ILE A 71 13.85 1.53 -8.63
C ILE A 71 13.98 0.72 -7.35
N ASP A 72 15.07 -0.04 -7.23
CA ASP A 72 15.39 -0.78 -6.01
C ASP A 72 15.35 0.15 -4.80
N PRO A 73 14.48 -0.14 -3.81
CA PRO A 73 14.31 0.74 -2.68
C PRO A 73 15.58 0.82 -1.83
N ILE A 74 16.30 -0.26 -1.57
CA ILE A 74 17.34 -0.23 -0.53
C ILE A 74 18.52 0.69 -0.92
N PRO A 75 19.15 0.54 -2.09
CA PRO A 75 20.23 1.43 -2.52
C PRO A 75 19.77 2.89 -2.64
N THR A 76 18.51 3.09 -3.05
CA THR A 76 17.93 4.43 -3.13
C THR A 76 17.75 5.06 -1.75
N ALA A 77 17.26 4.29 -0.78
CA ALA A 77 17.13 4.75 0.60
C ALA A 77 18.49 5.10 1.18
N ASP A 78 19.51 4.28 0.94
CA ASP A 78 20.87 4.53 1.40
C ASP A 78 21.43 5.84 0.84
N LEU A 79 21.31 6.05 -0.47
CA LEU A 79 21.74 7.29 -1.13
C LEU A 79 20.99 8.52 -0.58
N LYS A 80 19.67 8.44 -0.45
CA LYS A 80 18.84 9.52 0.08
C LYS A 80 19.12 9.78 1.56
N GLY A 81 19.45 8.74 2.33
CA GLY A 81 19.91 8.81 3.71
C GLY A 81 21.21 9.60 3.83
N TRP A 82 22.19 9.31 2.97
CA TRP A 82 23.44 10.08 2.91
C TRP A 82 23.20 11.55 2.58
N ILE A 83 22.36 11.85 1.58
CA ILE A 83 22.02 13.23 1.20
C ILE A 83 21.42 13.99 2.39
N CYS A 84 20.45 13.37 3.09
CA CYS A 84 19.81 13.98 4.25
C CYS A 84 20.80 14.19 5.40
N LEU A 85 21.62 13.18 5.72
CA LEU A 85 22.59 13.23 6.81
C LEU A 85 23.65 14.31 6.56
N PHE A 86 24.32 14.28 5.40
CA PHE A 86 25.37 15.24 5.09
C PHE A 86 24.81 16.66 4.91
N GLY A 87 23.64 16.80 4.26
CA GLY A 87 22.96 18.08 4.12
C GLY A 87 22.62 18.70 5.48
N TYR A 88 22.08 17.88 6.39
CA TYR A 88 21.78 18.29 7.76
C TYR A 88 23.05 18.68 8.54
N VAL A 89 24.11 17.87 8.49
CA VAL A 89 25.39 18.17 9.16
C VAL A 89 26.01 19.46 8.63
N ALA A 90 26.02 19.66 7.31
CA ALA A 90 26.52 20.88 6.68
C ALA A 90 25.72 22.12 7.13
N ALA A 91 24.39 21.99 7.24
CA ALA A 91 23.53 23.06 7.73
C ALA A 91 23.77 23.35 9.23
N GLY A 92 24.06 22.32 10.03
CA GLY A 92 24.47 22.46 11.43
C GLY A 92 25.81 23.18 11.59
N ILE A 93 26.82 22.80 10.79
CA ILE A 93 28.12 23.50 10.75
C ILE A 93 27.91 24.97 10.37
N TRP A 94 27.08 25.25 9.36
CA TRP A 94 26.74 26.63 9.00
C TRP A 94 26.11 27.39 10.17
N ALA A 95 25.16 26.79 10.89
CA ALA A 95 24.50 27.44 12.02
C ALA A 95 25.50 27.75 13.16
N LEU A 96 26.42 26.84 13.44
CA LEU A 96 27.52 27.05 14.40
C LEU A 96 28.46 28.19 13.96
N LEU A 97 28.75 28.30 12.67
CA LEU A 97 29.53 29.42 12.13
C LEU A 97 28.79 30.76 12.28
N GLN A 98 27.45 30.78 12.18
CA GLN A 98 26.67 32.00 12.45
C GLN A 98 26.73 32.42 13.92
N LEU A 99 26.69 31.46 14.84
CA LEU A 99 26.88 31.73 16.26
C LEU A 99 28.26 32.35 16.53
N LYS A 100 29.33 31.77 15.97
CA LYS A 100 30.70 32.32 16.08
C LYS A 100 30.83 33.73 15.49
N ARG A 101 30.02 34.08 14.49
CA ARG A 101 29.96 35.42 13.88
C ARG A 101 29.08 36.41 14.65
N GLY A 102 28.54 36.03 15.81
CA GLY A 102 27.69 36.89 16.63
C GLY A 102 26.22 36.98 16.19
N ASN A 103 25.78 36.19 15.20
CA ASN A 103 24.37 36.17 14.76
C ASN A 103 23.52 35.25 15.65
N SER A 104 23.32 35.67 16.90
CA SER A 104 22.60 34.90 17.93
C SER A 104 21.14 34.60 17.57
N ASP A 105 20.46 35.51 16.86
CA ASP A 105 19.08 35.32 16.40
C ASP A 105 18.94 34.17 15.39
N THR A 106 19.86 34.08 14.41
CA THR A 106 19.86 32.98 13.44
C THR A 106 20.13 31.63 14.12
N TRP A 107 21.06 31.61 15.08
CA TRP A 107 21.32 30.42 15.88
C TRP A 107 20.08 29.98 16.68
N ALA A 108 19.41 30.93 17.35
CA ALA A 108 18.21 30.66 18.12
C ALA A 108 17.08 30.05 17.26
N LYS A 109 16.96 30.51 16.01
CA LYS A 109 15.99 29.97 15.03
C LYS A 109 16.38 28.60 14.46
N ALA A 110 17.68 28.32 14.31
CA ALA A 110 18.17 27.05 13.82
C ALA A 110 18.10 25.94 14.87
N LEU A 111 18.25 26.29 16.15
CA LEU A 111 18.41 25.33 17.24
C LEU A 111 17.28 24.30 17.38
N PRO A 112 15.97 24.65 17.29
CA PRO A 112 14.90 23.65 17.39
C PRO A 112 15.01 22.57 16.30
N TRP A 113 15.39 22.98 15.08
CA TRP A 113 15.58 22.06 13.95
C TRP A 113 16.83 21.19 14.13
N LEU A 114 17.91 21.73 14.72
CA LEU A 114 19.09 20.95 15.09
C LEU A 114 18.82 19.96 16.23
N ALA A 115 17.95 20.33 17.17
CA ALA A 115 17.54 19.41 18.23
C ALA A 115 16.69 18.27 17.65
N LEU A 116 15.72 18.60 16.78
CA LEU A 116 14.85 17.64 16.13
C LEU A 116 15.62 16.65 15.24
N GLY A 117 16.45 17.14 14.32
CA GLY A 117 17.23 16.26 13.44
C GLY A 117 18.26 15.43 14.21
N GLY A 118 18.86 15.99 15.26
CA GLY A 118 19.78 15.26 16.15
C GLY A 118 19.09 14.12 16.90
N ALA A 119 17.88 14.35 17.41
CA ALA A 119 17.08 13.32 18.07
C ALA A 119 16.74 12.17 17.11
N VAL A 120 16.37 12.48 15.86
CA VAL A 120 16.08 11.47 14.83
C VAL A 120 17.32 10.64 14.51
N ILE A 121 18.48 11.27 14.31
CA ILE A 121 19.75 10.58 14.07
C ILE A 121 20.08 9.63 15.24
N ALA A 122 19.92 10.09 16.48
CA ALA A 122 20.17 9.27 17.67
C ALA A 122 19.21 8.06 17.75
N ILE A 123 17.91 8.28 17.49
CA ILE A 123 16.90 7.22 17.47
C ILE A 123 17.21 6.20 16.37
N ALA A 124 17.49 6.67 15.15
CA ALA A 124 17.82 5.81 14.02
C ALA A 124 19.08 4.98 14.31
N PHE A 125 20.13 5.60 14.88
CA PHE A 125 21.36 4.90 15.23
C PHE A 125 21.13 3.82 16.30
N GLY A 126 20.40 4.13 17.37
CA GLY A 126 20.09 3.13 18.40
C GLY A 126 19.16 2.02 17.89
N ALA A 127 18.24 2.34 16.98
CA ALA A 127 17.43 1.33 16.30
C ALA A 127 18.30 0.40 15.44
N SER A 128 19.29 0.94 14.71
CA SER A 128 20.24 0.14 13.93
C SER A 128 21.05 -0.80 14.80
N ILE A 129 21.60 -0.34 15.92
CA ILE A 129 22.38 -1.20 16.84
C ILE A 129 21.55 -2.39 17.33
N GLY A 130 20.27 -2.18 17.61
CA GLY A 130 19.39 -3.24 18.10
C GLY A 130 18.89 -4.19 17.02
N ARG A 131 18.96 -3.84 15.73
CA ARG A 131 18.19 -4.52 14.68
C ARG A 131 18.94 -4.84 13.39
N SER A 132 20.06 -4.18 13.09
CA SER A 132 20.77 -4.36 11.81
C SER A 132 21.29 -5.77 11.58
N THR A 133 21.59 -6.50 12.65
CA THR A 133 22.14 -7.87 12.58
C THR A 133 21.06 -8.95 12.64
N ILE A 134 19.84 -8.59 13.04
CA ILE A 134 18.72 -9.52 13.22
C ILE A 134 17.77 -9.44 12.01
N LEU A 135 17.64 -8.25 11.42
CA LEU A 135 16.69 -7.97 10.37
C LEU A 135 17.42 -7.53 9.09
N ALA A 136 16.98 -8.05 7.95
CA ALA A 136 17.46 -7.60 6.65
C ALA A 136 17.27 -6.09 6.46
N PRO A 137 18.11 -5.40 5.67
CA PRO A 137 17.99 -3.96 5.39
C PRO A 137 16.60 -3.54 4.88
N ALA A 138 15.86 -4.43 4.21
CA ALA A 138 14.47 -4.19 3.80
C ALA A 138 13.51 -3.85 4.95
N ARG A 139 13.85 -4.26 6.19
CA ARG A 139 13.05 -3.97 7.39
C ARG A 139 13.34 -2.60 8.01
N ALA A 140 14.39 -1.91 7.57
CA ALA A 140 14.71 -0.55 7.99
C ALA A 140 13.72 0.49 7.43
N SER A 141 13.06 0.18 6.31
CA SER A 141 12.11 1.06 5.65
C SER A 141 10.64 0.87 6.08
N VAL A 142 10.39 0.06 7.12
CA VAL A 142 9.03 -0.18 7.66
C VAL A 142 8.41 1.14 8.20
N PRO A 143 7.08 1.36 8.10
CA PRO A 143 6.44 2.65 8.43
C PRO A 143 6.74 3.23 9.81
N ARG A 144 6.99 2.40 10.83
CA ARG A 144 7.40 2.89 12.16
C ARG A 144 8.68 3.74 12.11
N PHE A 145 9.67 3.34 11.32
CA PHE A 145 10.92 4.08 11.17
C PHE A 145 10.75 5.30 10.26
N ILE A 146 9.90 5.18 9.23
CA ILE A 146 9.55 6.31 8.36
C ILE A 146 8.96 7.48 9.16
N SER A 147 8.06 7.19 10.10
CA SER A 147 7.42 8.23 10.93
C SER A 147 8.43 9.06 11.72
N VAL A 148 9.49 8.43 12.22
CA VAL A 148 10.58 9.11 12.93
C VAL A 148 11.47 9.85 11.95
N SER A 149 11.95 9.17 10.90
CA SER A 149 12.91 9.73 9.93
C SER A 149 12.41 10.94 9.13
N LEU A 150 11.09 11.07 8.93
CA LEU A 150 10.49 12.23 8.28
C LEU A 150 10.90 13.55 8.95
N HIS A 151 11.07 13.54 10.27
CA HIS A 151 11.44 14.72 11.03
C HIS A 151 12.85 15.24 10.72
N LEU A 152 13.79 14.37 10.31
CA LEU A 152 15.12 14.79 9.83
C LEU A 152 14.99 15.59 8.54
N GLN A 153 14.11 15.16 7.63
CA GLN A 153 13.89 15.83 6.34
C GLN A 153 13.24 17.21 6.55
N LEU A 154 12.26 17.29 7.44
CA LEU A 154 11.65 18.55 7.86
C LEU A 154 12.67 19.50 8.51
N ALA A 155 13.50 18.98 9.42
CA ALA A 155 14.58 19.75 10.05
C ALA A 155 15.60 20.27 9.02
N PHE A 156 16.03 19.41 8.11
CA PHE A 156 16.95 19.79 7.05
C PHE A 156 16.35 20.87 6.13
N LEU A 157 15.10 20.70 5.70
CA LEU A 157 14.38 21.68 4.88
C LEU A 157 14.29 23.04 5.57
N ALA A 158 13.91 23.07 6.86
CA ALA A 158 13.81 24.30 7.64
C ALA A 158 15.17 25.01 7.77
N LEU A 159 16.26 24.25 8.00
CA LEU A 159 17.60 24.80 8.05
C LEU A 159 18.05 25.39 6.71
N VAL A 160 17.74 24.73 5.58
CA VAL A 160 18.00 25.26 4.24
C VAL A 160 17.26 26.59 4.02
N LEU A 161 15.99 26.69 4.44
CA LEU A 161 15.22 27.94 4.33
C LEU A 161 15.81 29.07 5.18
N LEU A 162 16.32 28.76 6.38
CA LEU A 162 17.03 29.74 7.22
C LEU A 162 18.34 30.22 6.57
N ILE A 163 19.11 29.30 5.99
CA ILE A 163 20.34 29.61 5.24
C ILE A 163 20.01 30.56 4.08
N TRP A 164 18.96 30.24 3.33
CA TRP A 164 18.52 31.03 2.18
C TRP A 164 18.07 32.44 2.60
N ARG A 165 17.19 32.55 3.61
CA ARG A 165 16.70 33.84 4.12
C ARG A 165 17.84 34.74 4.58
N GLN A 166 18.83 34.21 5.29
CA GLN A 166 19.96 34.98 5.80
C GLN A 166 20.85 35.53 4.69
N ARG A 167 21.01 34.78 3.58
CA ARG A 167 21.81 35.23 2.42
C ARG A 167 21.09 36.33 1.64
N ARG A 168 19.76 36.24 1.48
CA ARG A 168 18.97 37.25 0.75
C ARG A 168 19.00 38.63 1.40
N ILE A 169 19.12 38.69 2.74
CA ILE A 169 19.20 39.96 3.49
C ILE A 169 20.54 40.67 3.28
N LYS A 170 21.62 39.93 2.99
CA LYS A 170 22.98 40.51 2.92
C LYS A 170 23.48 40.83 1.52
N VAL A 171 22.90 40.25 0.46
CA VAL A 171 23.41 40.45 -0.90
C VAL A 171 22.26 40.55 -1.89
N ALA A 172 21.98 41.77 -2.37
CA ALA A 172 20.90 42.05 -3.32
C ALA A 172 21.22 41.60 -4.77
N ALA A 173 22.46 41.18 -5.07
CA ALA A 173 22.89 40.86 -6.44
C ALA A 173 24.00 39.79 -6.48
N ASP A 174 23.81 38.63 -5.84
CA ASP A 174 24.78 37.53 -5.92
C ASP A 174 24.26 36.36 -6.76
N TRP A 175 25.08 35.91 -7.72
CA TRP A 175 24.91 34.71 -8.55
C TRP A 175 24.73 33.40 -7.75
N ARG A 176 24.81 33.48 -6.41
CA ARG A 176 24.65 32.38 -5.45
C ARG A 176 23.22 32.22 -4.92
N LEU A 177 22.31 33.17 -5.21
CA LEU A 177 20.87 33.04 -4.96
C LEU A 177 20.18 31.80 -5.62
N PRO A 178 20.55 31.31 -6.82
CA PRO A 178 19.87 30.18 -7.45
C PRO A 178 20.10 28.85 -6.71
N TRP A 179 21.17 28.72 -5.91
CA TRP A 179 21.43 27.46 -5.18
C TRP A 179 20.39 27.16 -4.09
N GLY A 180 19.86 28.18 -3.40
CA GLY A 180 18.81 27.96 -2.41
C GLY A 180 17.50 27.49 -3.04
N HIS A 181 17.15 28.07 -4.20
CA HIS A 181 16.01 27.64 -5.00
C HIS A 181 16.22 26.23 -5.57
N ALA A 182 17.44 25.91 -6.02
CA ALA A 182 17.78 24.58 -6.51
C ALA A 182 17.70 23.51 -5.42
N VAL A 183 18.20 23.77 -4.21
CA VAL A 183 18.11 22.80 -3.09
C VAL A 183 16.66 22.62 -2.64
N LEU A 184 15.89 23.71 -2.51
CA LEU A 184 14.47 23.63 -2.17
C LEU A 184 13.67 22.88 -3.25
N GLY A 185 13.89 23.23 -4.51
CA GLY A 185 13.27 22.56 -5.66
C GLY A 185 13.64 21.07 -5.72
N GLY A 186 14.90 20.73 -5.45
CA GLY A 186 15.37 19.35 -5.33
C GLY A 186 14.68 18.59 -4.20
N LEU A 187 14.54 19.18 -3.02
CA LEU A 187 13.83 18.58 -1.89
C LEU A 187 12.34 18.36 -2.21
N ILE A 188 11.68 19.33 -2.85
CA ILE A 188 10.29 19.17 -3.28
C ILE A 188 10.17 18.06 -4.32
N ALA A 189 11.04 18.04 -5.34
CA ALA A 189 11.05 17.00 -6.36
C ALA A 189 11.26 15.60 -5.77
N LEU A 190 12.13 15.46 -4.75
CA LEU A 190 12.34 14.21 -4.03
C LEU A 190 11.11 13.75 -3.23
N GLN A 191 10.20 14.64 -2.85
CA GLN A 191 8.97 14.32 -2.10
C GLN A 191 7.78 14.03 -3.01
N ILE A 192 7.73 14.63 -4.21
CA ILE A 192 6.65 14.40 -5.17
C ILE A 192 6.55 12.91 -5.54
N GLN A 193 7.67 12.23 -5.73
CA GLN A 193 7.69 10.82 -6.11
C GLN A 193 7.05 9.90 -5.04
N PRO A 194 7.49 9.93 -3.76
CA PRO A 194 6.79 9.27 -2.64
C PRO A 194 5.31 9.59 -2.52
N TRP A 195 4.94 10.85 -2.76
CA TRP A 195 3.55 11.28 -2.68
C TRP A 195 2.69 10.65 -3.79
N LEU A 196 3.15 10.69 -5.04
CA LEU A 196 2.47 10.04 -6.18
C LEU A 196 2.37 8.52 -5.98
N TYR A 197 3.45 7.89 -5.49
CA TYR A 197 3.45 6.48 -5.15
C TYR A 197 2.42 6.16 -4.05
N GLY A 198 2.40 6.96 -2.97
CA GLY A 198 1.44 6.81 -1.89
C GLY A 198 -0.01 6.97 -2.35
N ALA A 199 -0.27 7.95 -3.22
CA ALA A 199 -1.60 8.17 -3.80
C ALA A 199 -2.09 6.96 -4.61
N ARG A 200 -1.23 6.39 -5.47
CA ARG A 200 -1.57 5.18 -6.24
C ARG A 200 -1.79 3.96 -5.35
N LEU A 201 -0.95 3.77 -4.31
CA LEU A 201 -1.19 2.71 -3.33
C LEU A 201 -2.52 2.89 -2.60
N MET A 202 -2.87 4.11 -2.21
CA MET A 202 -4.18 4.38 -1.57
C MET A 202 -5.34 4.01 -2.48
N GLU A 203 -5.22 4.23 -3.79
CA GLU A 203 -6.20 3.80 -4.79
C GLU A 203 -6.34 2.27 -4.86
N ILE A 204 -5.22 1.55 -4.92
CA ILE A 204 -5.21 0.07 -4.92
C ILE A 204 -5.82 -0.48 -3.63
N TRP A 205 -5.46 0.09 -2.48
CA TRP A 205 -6.00 -0.30 -1.17
C TRP A 205 -7.49 -0.02 -1.07
N ARG A 206 -7.96 1.11 -1.60
CA ARG A 206 -9.37 1.44 -1.67
C ARG A 206 -10.12 0.43 -2.53
N ALA A 207 -9.63 0.13 -3.74
CA ALA A 207 -10.24 -0.86 -4.63
C ALA A 207 -10.30 -2.25 -3.97
N SER A 208 -9.21 -2.68 -3.34
CA SER A 208 -9.17 -3.98 -2.65
C SER A 208 -10.18 -4.07 -1.49
N ARG A 209 -10.40 -2.98 -0.76
CA ARG A 209 -11.42 -2.92 0.31
C ARG A 209 -12.84 -3.01 -0.24
N LEU A 210 -13.12 -2.32 -1.35
CA LEU A 210 -14.42 -2.41 -2.02
C LEU A 210 -14.65 -3.83 -2.58
N GLN A 211 -13.61 -4.47 -3.10
CA GLN A 211 -13.67 -5.86 -3.53
C GLN A 211 -13.95 -6.83 -2.38
N ALA A 212 -13.25 -6.67 -1.26
CA ALA A 212 -13.53 -7.44 -0.04
C ALA A 212 -14.95 -7.19 0.46
N GLN A 213 -15.42 -5.94 0.45
CA GLN A 213 -16.80 -5.59 0.81
C GLN A 213 -17.81 -6.28 -0.11
N ALA A 214 -17.54 -6.37 -1.42
CA ALA A 214 -18.37 -7.11 -2.36
C ALA A 214 -18.42 -8.59 -2.02
N HIS A 215 -17.27 -9.21 -1.77
CA HIS A 215 -17.21 -10.60 -1.35
C HIS A 215 -17.98 -10.86 -0.03
N VAL A 216 -17.89 -9.95 0.95
CA VAL A 216 -18.68 -10.04 2.19
C VAL A 216 -20.18 -9.96 1.87
N GLN A 217 -20.59 -9.08 0.96
CA GLN A 217 -22.00 -8.92 0.62
C GLN A 217 -22.65 -10.22 0.13
N PHE A 218 -21.89 -11.02 -0.60
CA PHE A 218 -22.33 -12.30 -1.17
C PHE A 218 -21.93 -13.53 -0.33
N ILE A 219 -21.44 -13.33 0.89
CA ILE A 219 -20.85 -14.39 1.71
C ILE A 219 -21.79 -15.56 2.00
N GLU A 220 -23.11 -15.33 2.07
CA GLU A 220 -24.06 -16.41 2.34
C GLU A 220 -24.19 -17.38 1.17
N HIS A 221 -23.93 -16.93 -0.06
CA HIS A 221 -24.18 -17.69 -1.28
C HIS A 221 -22.90 -18.22 -1.94
N PHE A 222 -21.78 -17.52 -1.80
CA PHE A 222 -20.51 -17.90 -2.40
C PHE A 222 -19.39 -17.94 -1.35
N ASP A 223 -18.41 -18.82 -1.55
CA ASP A 223 -17.18 -18.79 -0.77
C ASP A 223 -16.23 -17.73 -1.32
N PRO A 224 -15.86 -16.72 -0.53
CA PRO A 224 -14.99 -15.69 -1.02
C PRO A 224 -13.57 -16.26 -1.10
N GLN A 225 -12.88 -15.90 -2.18
CA GLN A 225 -11.47 -16.16 -2.29
C GLN A 225 -10.72 -15.60 -1.07
N PRO A 226 -9.78 -16.36 -0.48
CA PRO A 226 -8.96 -15.88 0.62
C PRO A 226 -8.27 -14.57 0.23
N SER A 227 -8.47 -13.52 1.02
CA SER A 227 -7.76 -12.25 0.91
C SER A 227 -7.44 -11.73 2.30
N ASP A 228 -6.32 -11.02 2.48
CA ASP A 228 -5.95 -10.45 3.80
C ASP A 228 -6.90 -9.32 4.24
N MET A 229 -7.72 -8.82 3.33
CA MET A 229 -8.74 -7.80 3.61
C MET A 229 -10.00 -8.41 4.23
N LEU A 230 -10.28 -9.67 3.93
CA LEU A 230 -11.19 -10.50 4.71
C LEU A 230 -10.35 -11.04 5.89
N ALA A 231 -10.91 -11.12 7.10
CA ALA A 231 -10.13 -11.63 8.24
C ALA A 231 -9.46 -12.98 7.87
N TYR A 232 -8.27 -13.26 8.41
CA TYR A 232 -7.43 -14.43 8.07
C TYR A 232 -8.17 -15.79 8.04
N GLN A 233 -9.38 -15.86 8.57
CA GLN A 233 -10.27 -17.00 8.51
C GLN A 233 -11.59 -16.57 7.86
N THR A 234 -11.80 -16.95 6.60
CA THR A 234 -13.09 -16.78 5.90
C THR A 234 -14.27 -17.34 6.71
N ALA A 235 -14.03 -18.42 7.49
CA ALA A 235 -15.00 -19.00 8.40
C ALA A 235 -15.52 -18.01 9.45
N ASP A 236 -14.66 -17.16 10.01
CA ASP A 236 -15.07 -16.13 10.96
C ASP A 236 -15.93 -15.08 10.27
N VAL A 237 -15.55 -14.64 9.07
CA VAL A 237 -16.34 -13.68 8.28
C VAL A 237 -17.74 -14.23 7.99
N ARG A 238 -17.85 -15.48 7.53
CA ARG A 238 -19.13 -16.16 7.28
C ARG A 238 -19.97 -16.29 8.56
N ARG A 239 -19.32 -16.52 9.70
CA ARG A 239 -20.01 -16.62 11.01
C ARG A 239 -20.53 -15.27 11.50
N PHE A 240 -19.76 -14.20 11.36
CA PHE A 240 -20.09 -12.90 11.94
C PHE A 240 -20.85 -11.97 11.01
N ALA A 241 -20.72 -12.11 9.69
CA ALA A 241 -21.39 -11.21 8.74
C ALA A 241 -22.91 -11.19 8.90
N PRO A 242 -23.65 -12.32 9.02
CA PRO A 242 -25.10 -12.28 9.22
C PRO A 242 -25.51 -11.62 10.53
N LEU A 243 -24.72 -11.81 11.60
CA LEU A 243 -24.95 -11.14 12.89
C LEU A 243 -24.78 -9.63 12.77
N LEU A 244 -23.72 -9.18 12.09
CA LEU A 244 -23.46 -7.76 11.87
C LEU A 244 -24.52 -7.13 10.95
N ASP A 245 -25.02 -7.88 9.97
CA ASP A 245 -26.10 -7.46 9.10
C ASP A 245 -27.41 -7.23 9.88
N GLN A 246 -27.80 -8.20 10.70
CA GLN A 246 -28.98 -8.10 11.58
C GLN A 246 -28.91 -6.93 12.56
N LEU A 247 -27.70 -6.57 13.00
CA LEU A 247 -27.46 -5.42 13.88
C LEU A 247 -27.39 -4.09 13.12
N GLY A 248 -27.43 -4.09 11.78
CA GLY A 248 -27.34 -2.90 10.93
C GLY A 248 -25.93 -2.30 10.86
N TYR A 249 -24.89 -3.11 11.13
CA TYR A 249 -23.49 -2.67 11.03
C TYR A 249 -22.90 -2.85 9.63
N LEU A 250 -23.55 -3.61 8.74
CA LEU A 250 -23.14 -3.75 7.35
C LEU A 250 -23.84 -2.71 6.48
N ASP A 251 -23.04 -1.98 5.70
CA ASP A 251 -23.51 -1.09 4.64
C ASP A 251 -22.65 -1.33 3.38
N PRO A 252 -23.21 -1.88 2.29
CA PRO A 252 -24.61 -2.33 2.17
C PRO A 252 -24.88 -3.64 2.93
N PRO A 253 -26.16 -3.98 3.18
CA PRO A 253 -26.52 -5.25 3.79
C PRO A 253 -26.20 -6.44 2.87
N LEU A 254 -26.18 -7.64 3.45
CA LEU A 254 -26.02 -8.89 2.73
C LEU A 254 -27.11 -9.07 1.66
N VAL A 255 -26.78 -9.77 0.57
CA VAL A 255 -27.76 -10.04 -0.49
C VAL A 255 -28.73 -11.14 -0.03
N GLY A 256 -30.02 -10.82 -0.02
CA GLY A 256 -31.05 -11.77 0.38
C GLY A 256 -31.40 -12.80 -0.70
N THR A 257 -31.08 -12.52 -1.97
CA THR A 257 -31.36 -13.42 -3.10
C THR A 257 -30.21 -13.40 -4.10
N LEU A 258 -30.21 -14.32 -5.06
CA LEU A 258 -29.26 -14.32 -6.20
C LEU A 258 -29.85 -13.72 -7.47
N ARG A 259 -31.02 -13.09 -7.39
CA ARG A 259 -31.64 -12.44 -8.55
C ARG A 259 -30.91 -11.13 -8.85
N LEU A 260 -30.69 -10.87 -10.14
CA LEU A 260 -29.95 -9.69 -10.57
C LEU A 260 -30.76 -8.37 -10.36
N ASP A 261 -32.08 -8.47 -10.31
CA ASP A 261 -33.03 -7.33 -10.18
C ASP A 261 -32.93 -6.57 -8.84
N GLN A 262 -32.24 -7.11 -7.84
CA GLN A 262 -31.96 -6.42 -6.58
C GLN A 262 -30.90 -5.30 -6.70
N PHE A 263 -30.21 -5.21 -7.85
CA PHE A 263 -29.19 -4.20 -8.11
C PHE A 263 -29.67 -3.20 -9.17
N SER A 264 -29.11 -1.99 -9.14
CA SER A 264 -29.32 -1.06 -10.25
C SER A 264 -28.57 -1.59 -11.47
N LEU A 265 -29.28 -1.79 -12.59
CA LEU A 265 -28.65 -2.18 -13.84
C LEU A 265 -28.28 -0.95 -14.66
N SER A 266 -27.16 -1.03 -15.40
CA SER A 266 -26.81 -0.04 -16.40
C SER A 266 -27.54 -0.31 -17.70
N ASP A 267 -28.23 0.70 -18.24
CA ASP A 267 -28.87 0.61 -19.56
C ASP A 267 -27.86 0.41 -20.70
N LYS A 268 -26.59 0.73 -20.45
CA LYS A 268 -25.51 0.59 -21.43
C LYS A 268 -24.49 -0.42 -20.92
N PRO A 269 -24.17 -1.47 -21.70
CA PRO A 269 -23.06 -2.36 -21.37
C PRO A 269 -21.74 -1.58 -21.37
N LEU A 270 -20.70 -2.17 -20.78
CA LEU A 270 -19.33 -1.71 -20.93
C LEU A 270 -18.91 -1.83 -22.41
N THR A 271 -17.96 -0.98 -22.81
CA THR A 271 -17.33 -1.11 -24.13
C THR A 271 -16.29 -2.21 -24.08
N ASP A 272 -15.92 -2.80 -25.22
CA ASP A 272 -14.86 -3.83 -25.28
C ASP A 272 -13.57 -3.37 -24.60
N SER A 273 -13.20 -2.10 -24.75
CA SER A 273 -12.01 -1.50 -24.10
C SER A 273 -12.08 -1.40 -22.57
N LYS A 274 -13.24 -1.68 -21.97
CA LYS A 274 -13.50 -1.56 -20.54
C LYS A 274 -13.82 -2.88 -19.88
N GLY A 275 -13.99 -3.96 -20.63
CA GLY A 275 -14.13 -5.27 -20.04
C GLY A 275 -14.57 -6.29 -21.05
N GLY A 276 -14.31 -7.53 -20.71
CA GLY A 276 -14.73 -8.67 -21.50
C GLY A 276 -14.26 -9.98 -20.92
N ILE A 277 -14.82 -11.06 -21.47
CA ILE A 277 -14.36 -12.42 -21.23
C ILE A 277 -13.25 -12.70 -22.24
N GLU A 278 -12.05 -13.01 -21.77
CA GLU A 278 -10.91 -13.34 -22.62
C GLU A 278 -10.79 -14.86 -22.84
N THR A 279 -11.11 -15.65 -21.82
CA THR A 279 -10.98 -17.11 -21.86
C THR A 279 -12.12 -17.80 -21.11
N ALA A 280 -12.56 -18.93 -21.65
CA ALA A 280 -13.46 -19.88 -20.98
C ALA A 280 -12.87 -21.28 -21.17
N ILE A 281 -12.43 -21.91 -20.08
CA ILE A 281 -11.73 -23.19 -20.11
C ILE A 281 -12.47 -24.15 -19.17
N GLN A 282 -12.80 -25.34 -19.67
CA GLN A 282 -13.36 -26.41 -18.85
C GLN A 282 -12.23 -27.24 -18.25
N ASP A 283 -12.28 -27.52 -16.95
CA ASP A 283 -11.39 -28.48 -16.32
C ASP A 283 -11.90 -29.91 -16.60
N ASP A 284 -11.09 -30.70 -17.28
CA ASP A 284 -11.42 -32.09 -17.66
C ASP A 284 -11.71 -32.99 -16.44
N SER A 285 -11.18 -32.66 -15.27
CA SER A 285 -11.27 -33.49 -14.06
C SER A 285 -12.49 -33.18 -13.19
N SER A 286 -12.83 -31.90 -13.04
CA SER A 286 -13.95 -31.44 -12.20
C SER A 286 -15.20 -31.07 -13.01
N ASN A 287 -15.07 -30.96 -14.34
CA ASN A 287 -16.10 -30.46 -15.24
C ASN A 287 -16.51 -29.00 -14.96
N GLU A 288 -15.70 -28.27 -14.19
CA GLU A 288 -15.91 -26.86 -13.85
C GLU A 288 -15.47 -25.95 -14.99
N TRP A 289 -16.15 -24.83 -15.17
CA TRP A 289 -15.76 -23.80 -16.14
C TRP A 289 -15.01 -22.67 -15.44
N ASN A 290 -13.75 -22.46 -15.81
CA ASN A 290 -12.98 -21.30 -15.44
C ASN A 290 -13.14 -20.21 -16.50
N LEU A 291 -13.82 -19.13 -16.12
CA LEU A 291 -13.92 -17.92 -16.91
C LEU A 291 -12.86 -16.93 -16.45
N ALA A 292 -12.18 -16.27 -17.39
CA ALA A 292 -11.27 -15.19 -17.06
C ALA A 292 -11.38 -14.04 -18.06
N GLY A 293 -11.05 -12.84 -17.58
CA GLY A 293 -11.11 -11.63 -18.39
C GLY A 293 -10.67 -10.40 -17.61
N TYR A 294 -11.15 -9.23 -18.02
CA TYR A 294 -10.92 -7.98 -17.32
C TYR A 294 -12.20 -7.14 -17.22
N ALA A 295 -12.25 -6.24 -16.24
CA ALA A 295 -13.39 -5.34 -16.05
C ALA A 295 -12.97 -4.03 -15.38
N ILE A 296 -13.35 -2.92 -16.00
CA ILE A 296 -13.01 -1.54 -15.64
C ILE A 296 -14.29 -0.70 -15.62
N LEU A 297 -14.62 -0.14 -14.46
CA LEU A 297 -15.72 0.79 -14.28
C LEU A 297 -15.43 2.14 -14.97
N ARG A 298 -16.47 2.89 -15.36
CA ARG A 298 -16.30 4.11 -16.17
C ARG A 298 -15.94 5.37 -15.38
N ASP A 299 -16.43 5.51 -14.15
CA ASP A 299 -16.34 6.77 -13.39
C ASP A 299 -16.27 6.54 -11.87
N PRO A 300 -15.08 6.65 -11.24
CA PRO A 300 -13.77 6.81 -11.88
C PRO A 300 -13.35 5.53 -12.63
N SER A 301 -12.37 5.65 -13.54
CA SER A 301 -11.80 4.49 -14.25
C SER A 301 -10.97 3.62 -13.30
N ARG A 302 -11.54 2.52 -12.82
CA ARG A 302 -10.93 1.60 -11.85
C ARG A 302 -11.42 0.16 -12.08
N PRO A 303 -10.76 -0.88 -11.53
CA PRO A 303 -11.30 -2.23 -11.55
C PRO A 303 -12.69 -2.29 -10.93
N ALA A 304 -13.50 -3.24 -11.40
CA ALA A 304 -14.75 -3.55 -10.73
C ALA A 304 -14.52 -4.12 -9.32
N ASP A 305 -15.53 -3.98 -8.46
CA ASP A 305 -15.48 -4.45 -7.08
C ASP A 305 -15.79 -5.94 -6.99
N ALA A 306 -16.65 -6.42 -7.87
CA ALA A 306 -16.83 -7.84 -8.10
C ALA A 306 -17.22 -8.06 -9.57
N LEU A 307 -17.13 -9.30 -10.01
CA LEU A 307 -17.77 -9.72 -11.23
C LEU A 307 -18.93 -10.64 -10.87
N LEU A 308 -20.14 -10.30 -11.29
CA LEU A 308 -21.29 -11.20 -11.13
C LEU A 308 -21.39 -12.03 -12.40
N VAL A 309 -21.46 -13.33 -12.26
CA VAL A 309 -21.72 -14.24 -13.38
C VAL A 309 -23.16 -14.70 -13.27
N THR A 310 -23.95 -14.44 -14.30
CA THR A 310 -25.37 -14.82 -14.33
C THR A 310 -25.62 -15.86 -15.41
N ALA A 311 -26.49 -16.82 -15.10
CA ALA A 311 -27.03 -17.75 -16.09
C ALA A 311 -28.51 -17.48 -16.31
N GLU A 312 -28.95 -17.55 -17.57
CA GLU A 312 -30.35 -17.54 -17.95
C GLU A 312 -30.64 -18.55 -19.06
N SER A 313 -31.84 -19.11 -19.02
CA SER A 313 -32.39 -19.95 -20.09
C SER A 313 -33.07 -19.05 -21.14
N PRO A 314 -32.87 -19.29 -22.44
CA PRO A 314 -33.58 -18.54 -23.50
C PRO A 314 -35.11 -18.68 -23.43
N GLU A 315 -35.61 -19.79 -22.86
CA GLU A 315 -37.04 -20.05 -22.74
C GLU A 315 -37.67 -19.30 -21.56
N THR A 316 -36.91 -19.12 -20.48
CA THR A 316 -37.33 -18.52 -19.21
C THR A 316 -36.28 -17.50 -18.74
N PRO A 317 -36.29 -16.27 -19.27
CA PRO A 317 -35.28 -15.27 -18.97
C PRO A 317 -35.46 -14.70 -17.55
N ASP A 318 -34.87 -15.37 -16.56
CA ASP A 318 -34.72 -14.90 -15.19
C ASP A 318 -33.23 -15.02 -14.77
N PRO A 319 -32.40 -13.99 -15.03
CA PRO A 319 -30.96 -14.07 -14.81
C PRO A 319 -30.66 -14.23 -13.32
N THR A 320 -30.08 -15.39 -12.99
CA THR A 320 -29.68 -15.73 -11.63
C THR A 320 -28.16 -15.71 -11.54
N ILE A 321 -27.63 -15.11 -10.47
CA ILE A 321 -26.20 -15.08 -10.20
C ILE A 321 -25.77 -16.49 -9.79
N VAL A 322 -24.90 -17.10 -10.59
CA VAL A 322 -24.40 -18.47 -10.42
C VAL A 322 -22.92 -18.51 -10.01
N GLY A 323 -22.25 -17.37 -10.06
CA GLY A 323 -20.85 -17.25 -9.68
C GLY A 323 -20.43 -15.82 -9.36
N LEU A 324 -19.36 -15.72 -8.58
CA LEU A 324 -18.72 -14.47 -8.21
C LEU A 324 -17.26 -14.51 -8.65
N GLY A 325 -16.89 -13.63 -9.58
CA GLY A 325 -15.52 -13.50 -10.02
C GLY A 325 -14.66 -12.68 -9.07
N SER A 326 -13.46 -13.18 -8.85
CA SER A 326 -12.42 -12.59 -8.00
C SER A 326 -11.35 -11.90 -8.83
N PHE A 327 -10.95 -10.71 -8.40
CA PHE A 327 -9.86 -9.96 -9.05
C PHE A 327 -8.51 -10.33 -8.45
N ALA A 328 -7.49 -10.48 -9.30
CA ALA A 328 -6.12 -10.68 -8.83
C ALA A 328 -5.64 -9.49 -7.96
N GLY A 329 -6.20 -8.30 -8.19
CA GLY A 329 -5.98 -7.09 -7.39
C GLY A 329 -6.31 -7.26 -5.91
N SER A 330 -7.33 -8.07 -5.57
CA SER A 330 -7.77 -8.28 -4.18
C SER A 330 -6.71 -8.96 -3.30
N GLN A 331 -5.76 -9.68 -3.91
CA GLN A 331 -4.64 -10.32 -3.23
C GLN A 331 -3.40 -9.41 -3.12
N LEU A 332 -3.38 -8.26 -3.80
CA LEU A 332 -2.22 -7.37 -3.74
C LEU A 332 -1.94 -6.87 -2.31
N PRO A 333 -2.92 -6.46 -1.49
CA PRO A 333 -2.62 -6.08 -0.11
C PRO A 333 -2.03 -7.20 0.74
N THR A 334 -2.38 -8.47 0.47
CA THR A 334 -1.73 -9.65 1.08
C THR A 334 -0.23 -9.68 0.77
N ARG A 335 0.15 -9.29 -0.44
CA ARG A 335 1.55 -9.21 -0.87
C ARG A 335 2.26 -7.96 -0.37
N TYR A 336 1.53 -6.85 -0.21
CA TYR A 336 2.05 -5.55 0.23
C TYR A 336 1.75 -5.22 1.70
N ARG A 337 1.75 -6.23 2.58
CA ARG A 337 1.71 -5.99 4.04
C ARG A 337 2.66 -4.84 4.37
N ILE A 338 2.29 -4.04 5.36
CA ILE A 338 3.02 -2.84 5.84
C ILE A 338 4.55 -3.07 5.96
N ASP A 339 4.96 -4.31 6.20
CA ASP A 339 6.33 -4.76 6.36
C ASP A 339 7.04 -5.29 5.09
N LEU A 340 6.30 -5.66 4.03
CA LEU A 340 6.78 -6.28 2.78
C LEU A 340 6.69 -5.34 1.56
N GLN A 341 6.30 -4.08 1.77
CA GLN A 341 6.20 -3.05 0.71
C GLN A 341 7.49 -2.82 -0.09
N PHE A 342 8.63 -3.36 0.37
CA PHE A 342 9.94 -3.18 -0.25
C PHE A 342 10.47 -4.42 -0.97
N SER A 343 9.83 -5.59 -0.79
CA SER A 343 10.30 -6.86 -1.36
C SER A 343 9.47 -7.36 -2.55
N ALA A 344 8.32 -6.73 -2.85
CA ALA A 344 7.43 -7.13 -3.93
C ALA A 344 7.19 -6.01 -4.98
N LEU A 345 8.04 -4.97 -4.99
CA LEU A 345 7.92 -3.84 -5.91
C LEU A 345 8.16 -4.25 -7.37
N ASP A 346 9.05 -5.21 -7.61
CA ASP A 346 9.26 -5.77 -8.95
C ASP A 346 7.99 -6.44 -9.46
N GLU A 347 7.20 -7.10 -8.59
CA GLU A 347 5.91 -7.67 -8.98
C GLU A 347 4.85 -6.62 -9.39
N LEU A 348 4.93 -5.38 -8.92
CA LEU A 348 4.06 -4.27 -9.38
C LEU A 348 4.49 -3.71 -10.73
N ASN A 349 5.78 -3.81 -11.07
CA ASN A 349 6.33 -3.24 -12.31
C ASN A 349 6.44 -4.29 -13.43
N GLU A 350 6.67 -5.56 -13.09
CA GLU A 350 6.83 -6.67 -14.02
C GLU A 350 5.50 -7.32 -14.43
N ARG A 351 4.45 -7.22 -13.60
CA ARG A 351 3.13 -7.71 -13.98
C ARG A 351 2.36 -6.61 -14.68
N ASP A 352 1.94 -6.93 -15.91
CA ASP A 352 1.01 -6.20 -16.77
C ASP A 352 0.17 -5.17 -15.97
N PRO A 353 0.25 -3.87 -16.29
CA PRO A 353 -0.57 -2.82 -15.66
C PRO A 353 -2.07 -3.11 -15.64
N GLY A 354 -2.56 -4.08 -16.45
CA GLY A 354 -3.93 -4.60 -16.42
C GLY A 354 -4.18 -5.76 -15.44
N SER A 355 -3.16 -6.37 -14.85
CA SER A 355 -3.28 -7.59 -14.02
C SER A 355 -4.23 -7.46 -12.83
N TRP A 356 -4.28 -6.30 -12.19
CA TRP A 356 -5.20 -6.02 -11.07
C TRP A 356 -6.64 -5.73 -11.52
N MET A 357 -6.86 -5.51 -12.82
CA MET A 357 -8.18 -5.42 -13.46
C MET A 357 -8.66 -6.78 -13.98
N ARG A 358 -7.80 -7.80 -13.95
CA ARG A 358 -8.14 -9.16 -14.36
C ARG A 358 -8.90 -9.88 -13.29
N TRP A 359 -9.92 -10.61 -13.72
CA TRP A 359 -10.76 -11.44 -12.89
C TRP A 359 -10.75 -12.89 -13.37
N THR A 360 -11.02 -13.79 -12.45
CA THR A 360 -11.32 -15.20 -12.71
C THR A 360 -12.60 -15.58 -11.96
N ALA A 361 -13.44 -16.41 -12.55
CA ALA A 361 -14.64 -16.94 -11.93
C ALA A 361 -14.75 -18.44 -12.25
N ASP A 362 -14.91 -19.24 -11.21
CA ASP A 362 -15.13 -20.68 -11.34
C ASP A 362 -16.64 -20.96 -11.29
N LEU A 363 -17.12 -21.71 -12.27
CA LEU A 363 -18.52 -22.13 -12.37
C LEU A 363 -18.60 -23.63 -12.20
N ALA A 364 -19.05 -24.04 -11.02
CA ALA A 364 -19.26 -25.44 -10.74
C ALA A 364 -20.55 -25.95 -11.40
N PRO A 365 -20.58 -27.19 -11.92
CA PRO A 365 -21.77 -27.74 -12.60
C PRO A 365 -23.04 -27.73 -11.77
N ASP A 366 -22.91 -27.82 -10.44
CA ASP A 366 -24.00 -27.85 -9.47
C ASP A 366 -24.60 -26.47 -9.16
N THR A 367 -23.88 -25.38 -9.46
CA THR A 367 -24.43 -24.01 -9.34
C THR A 367 -25.17 -23.55 -10.60
N LEU A 368 -25.05 -24.30 -11.70
CA LEU A 368 -25.70 -23.98 -12.97
C LEU A 368 -27.13 -24.57 -13.04
N PRO A 369 -28.10 -23.84 -13.61
CA PRO A 369 -29.41 -24.40 -13.92
C PRO A 369 -29.31 -25.66 -14.80
N THR A 370 -30.23 -26.60 -14.61
CA THR A 370 -30.28 -27.84 -15.40
C THR A 370 -30.81 -27.64 -16.82
N GLU A 371 -31.54 -26.55 -17.06
CA GLU A 371 -32.06 -26.20 -18.38
C GLU A 371 -30.91 -25.86 -19.34
N ARG A 372 -31.06 -26.24 -20.62
CA ARG A 372 -30.08 -25.99 -21.67
C ARG A 372 -30.77 -25.58 -22.96
N PRO A 373 -30.16 -24.72 -23.80
CA PRO A 373 -28.86 -24.07 -23.61
C PRO A 373 -28.91 -22.96 -22.54
N LEU A 374 -27.76 -22.59 -21.96
CA LEU A 374 -27.64 -21.46 -21.04
C LEU A 374 -26.87 -20.31 -21.68
N ILE A 375 -27.36 -19.09 -21.46
CA ILE A 375 -26.63 -17.86 -21.75
C ILE A 375 -25.98 -17.40 -20.45
N ILE A 376 -24.65 -17.45 -20.42
CA ILE A 376 -23.84 -16.92 -19.34
C ILE A 376 -23.44 -15.49 -19.68
N ARG A 377 -23.85 -14.56 -18.83
CA ARG A 377 -23.47 -13.15 -18.91
C ARG A 377 -22.61 -12.77 -17.73
N THR A 378 -21.77 -11.78 -17.92
CA THR A 378 -20.91 -11.26 -16.84
C THR A 378 -21.18 -9.78 -16.62
N TRP A 379 -21.12 -9.37 -15.37
CA TRP A 379 -21.45 -8.01 -14.96
C TRP A 379 -20.36 -7.45 -14.04
N ALA A 380 -19.78 -6.33 -14.45
CA ALA A 380 -18.91 -5.54 -13.60
C ALA A 380 -19.74 -4.86 -12.50
N PHE A 381 -19.49 -5.21 -11.24
CA PHE A 381 -20.21 -4.66 -10.11
C PHE A 381 -19.49 -3.45 -9.50
N ASP A 382 -20.21 -2.35 -9.32
CA ASP A 382 -19.78 -1.17 -8.58
C ASP A 382 -20.45 -1.17 -7.21
N MET A 383 -19.69 -1.56 -6.19
CA MET A 383 -20.13 -1.62 -4.81
C MET A 383 -20.59 -0.26 -4.29
N THR A 384 -19.91 0.82 -4.68
CA THR A 384 -20.22 2.16 -4.17
C THR A 384 -21.60 2.64 -4.67
N ARG A 385 -21.93 2.31 -5.92
CA ARG A 385 -23.21 2.72 -6.55
C ARG A 385 -24.28 1.62 -6.48
N ARG A 386 -23.94 0.42 -5.99
CA ARG A 386 -24.75 -0.80 -6.09
C ARG A 386 -25.29 -1.03 -7.49
N LYS A 387 -24.41 -0.82 -8.48
CA LYS A 387 -24.75 -0.82 -9.90
C LYS A 387 -23.96 -1.88 -10.65
N ALA A 388 -24.64 -2.67 -11.47
CA ALA A 388 -24.03 -3.68 -12.32
C ALA A 388 -24.00 -3.20 -13.78
N TYR A 389 -22.86 -3.40 -14.44
CA TYR A 389 -22.64 -3.06 -15.84
C TYR A 389 -22.32 -4.33 -16.61
N GLU A 390 -23.16 -4.68 -17.57
CA GLU A 390 -22.95 -5.85 -18.42
C GLU A 390 -21.64 -5.74 -19.21
N LEU A 391 -20.89 -6.83 -19.31
CA LEU A 391 -19.74 -6.94 -20.22
C LEU A 391 -20.24 -7.34 -21.62
N PRO A 392 -19.55 -6.91 -22.69
CA PRO A 392 -20.04 -7.09 -24.06
C PRO A 392 -20.02 -8.55 -24.55
N GLN A 393 -19.10 -9.40 -24.06
CA GLN A 393 -19.04 -10.80 -24.47
C GLN A 393 -19.96 -11.68 -23.62
N HIS A 394 -20.53 -12.69 -24.27
CA HIS A 394 -21.36 -13.71 -23.64
C HIS A 394 -20.75 -15.09 -23.85
N PHE A 395 -21.04 -16.02 -22.94
CA PHE A 395 -20.63 -17.42 -23.08
C PHE A 395 -21.89 -18.28 -23.14
N VAL A 396 -22.03 -19.10 -24.19
CA VAL A 396 -23.18 -19.98 -24.36
C VAL A 396 -22.76 -21.41 -24.06
N LEU A 397 -23.48 -22.03 -23.14
CA LEU A 397 -23.29 -23.43 -22.77
C LEU A 397 -24.41 -24.27 -23.42
N SER A 398 -24.02 -25.02 -24.45
CA SER A 398 -24.90 -25.83 -25.29
C SER A 398 -25.48 -27.02 -24.54
N ALA A 399 -26.49 -27.66 -25.15
CA ALA A 399 -27.15 -28.84 -24.58
C ALA A 399 -26.24 -30.07 -24.46
N ASP A 400 -25.20 -30.16 -25.29
CA ASP A 400 -24.17 -31.21 -25.22
C ASP A 400 -23.07 -30.91 -24.18
N GLY A 401 -23.19 -29.81 -23.44
CA GLY A 401 -22.20 -29.37 -22.46
C GLY A 401 -21.01 -28.63 -23.05
N THR A 402 -20.98 -28.38 -24.37
CA THR A 402 -19.92 -27.59 -25.00
C THR A 402 -20.15 -26.09 -24.79
N GLY A 403 -19.06 -25.38 -24.52
CA GLY A 403 -19.06 -23.94 -24.31
C GLY A 403 -18.54 -23.18 -25.52
N GLN A 404 -19.21 -22.11 -25.93
CA GLN A 404 -18.73 -21.20 -26.96
C GLN A 404 -18.80 -19.76 -26.49
N LEU A 405 -17.69 -19.03 -26.66
CA LEU A 405 -17.66 -17.58 -26.48
C LEU A 405 -18.29 -16.92 -27.70
N LEU A 406 -19.26 -16.05 -27.48
CA LEU A 406 -19.87 -15.22 -28.51
C LEU A 406 -19.43 -13.77 -28.30
N ASP A 407 -18.88 -13.18 -29.37
CA ASP A 407 -18.70 -11.74 -29.44
C ASP A 407 -20.07 -11.04 -29.47
N SER A 408 -20.13 -9.82 -28.95
CA SER A 408 -21.37 -9.03 -28.89
C SER A 408 -22.05 -8.94 -30.25
N LEU A 409 -23.37 -9.22 -30.30
CA LEU A 409 -24.23 -9.07 -31.48
C LEU A 409 -24.34 -7.62 -31.98
#